data_AF-A0A818QUY3-F1
#
_entry.id   AF-A0A818QUY3-F1
#
_cell.length_a   1.000
_cell.length_b   1.000
_cell.length_c   1.000
_cell.angle_alpha   90.00
_cell.angle_beta   90.00
_cell.angle_gamma   90.00
#
_symmetry.space_group_name_H-M   'P 1'
#
loop_
_entity.id
_entity.type
_entity.pdbx_description
1 polymer ?
#
loop_
_entity_poly.entity_id
_entity_poly.type
_entity_poly.pdbx_seq_one_letter_code
_entity_poly.pdbx_strand_id
1 'polypeptide(L)'
;MTDVPWYVTYDHEKPTLKHQRIHPEKSKEYDTLNEWYARGYADKVATRYRPRRLDARFTGSDFAPDEYIQYHGMTSVIVGMLKQKKVLKAKKLDEEDGEYKYTDSMDMPGQHVDSKQRTSVHNLPYYDPKSRSMRDNSFAGTNKDPSQVPYLGDNFVRYSGDAKGTIAEEKEIEFEVNDNKLDDNVDQDKPKSLVELHRETLNKEKIQPKSSSSTDDNNSVMKKLDKKKVQEAARQLAERERQAEEMGNIDERKRKYNSLKSDISEHKEPTEEELEAYRLKKTSS
;
A
#
# COMPACT_ATOMS: atom_id res chain seq x y z
N MET A 1 11.83 -26.44 24.39
CA MET A 1 11.37 -27.64 25.14
C MET A 1 9.86 -27.52 25.33
N THR A 2 9.07 -28.28 24.59
CA THR A 2 7.60 -28.14 24.58
C THR A 2 6.89 -28.85 25.72
N ASP A 3 7.58 -29.80 26.37
CA ASP A 3 7.00 -30.58 27.46
C ASP A 3 6.88 -29.74 28.72
N VAL A 4 5.66 -29.68 29.25
CA VAL A 4 5.35 -28.99 30.51
C VAL A 4 5.73 -29.92 31.67
N PRO A 5 6.66 -29.53 32.55
CA PRO A 5 7.00 -30.34 33.71
C PRO A 5 5.82 -30.46 34.67
N TRP A 6 5.68 -31.63 35.31
CA TRP A 6 4.57 -31.97 36.21
C TRP A 6 4.37 -31.02 37.41
N TYR A 7 5.40 -30.28 37.81
CA TYR A 7 5.35 -29.34 38.95
C TYR A 7 4.83 -27.94 38.56
N VAL A 8 4.58 -27.68 37.28
CA VAL A 8 4.05 -26.40 36.82
C VAL A 8 2.52 -26.46 36.84
N THR A 9 1.88 -25.61 37.63
CA THR A 9 0.42 -25.62 37.91
C THR A 9 -0.48 -25.24 36.73
N TYR A 10 0.04 -25.21 35.50
CA TYR A 10 -0.77 -24.96 34.31
C TYR A 10 -1.34 -26.28 33.80
N ASP A 11 -2.60 -26.27 33.36
CA ASP A 11 -3.29 -27.44 32.78
C ASP A 11 -2.37 -28.21 31.80
N HIS A 12 -1.88 -29.39 32.22
CA HIS A 12 -1.00 -30.25 31.41
C HIS A 12 -1.71 -30.86 30.18
N GLU A 13 -3.04 -30.83 30.19
CA GLU A 13 -3.90 -31.32 29.10
C GLU A 13 -3.92 -30.35 27.90
N LYS A 14 -3.54 -29.09 28.11
CA LYS A 14 -3.58 -28.05 27.07
C LYS A 14 -2.16 -27.79 26.55
N PRO A 15 -1.92 -27.85 25.22
CA PRO A 15 -0.62 -27.49 24.66
C PRO A 15 -0.33 -26.02 24.94
N THR A 16 0.68 -25.74 25.77
CA THR A 16 1.00 -24.39 26.24
C THR A 16 2.50 -24.21 26.44
N LEU A 17 3.02 -23.05 26.05
CA LEU A 17 4.42 -22.66 26.27
C LEU A 17 4.60 -21.72 27.49
N LYS A 18 3.57 -21.58 28.33
CA LYS A 18 3.58 -20.65 29.48
C LYS A 18 4.72 -20.93 30.48
N HIS A 19 5.09 -22.19 30.65
CA HIS A 19 6.18 -22.61 31.54
C HIS A 19 7.57 -22.15 31.08
N GLN A 20 7.73 -21.68 29.84
CA GLN A 20 8.97 -21.08 29.36
C GLN A 20 9.07 -19.57 29.62
N ARG A 21 7.97 -18.93 30.03
CA ARG A 21 7.97 -17.50 30.36
C ARG A 21 8.70 -17.28 31.68
N ILE A 22 9.23 -16.07 31.87
CA ILE A 22 9.89 -15.68 33.11
C ILE A 22 8.88 -15.80 34.26
N HIS A 23 9.22 -16.62 35.26
CA HIS A 23 8.39 -16.80 36.44
C HIS A 23 8.40 -15.55 37.33
N PRO A 24 7.27 -15.22 38.01
CA PRO A 24 7.14 -14.01 38.81
C PRO A 24 8.15 -13.96 39.99
N GLU A 25 8.52 -15.11 40.54
CA GLU A 25 9.56 -15.23 41.57
C GLU A 25 10.96 -14.79 41.11
N LYS A 26 11.24 -14.86 39.79
CA LYS A 26 12.53 -14.44 39.21
C LYS A 26 12.46 -13.00 38.68
N SER A 27 11.27 -12.48 38.41
CA SER A 27 11.10 -11.07 38.05
C SER A 27 11.26 -10.20 39.30
N LYS A 28 12.20 -9.26 39.24
CA LYS A 28 12.38 -8.24 40.27
C LYS A 28 11.45 -7.08 39.98
N GLU A 29 10.79 -6.56 41.01
CA GLU A 29 10.04 -5.31 40.93
C GLU A 29 11.04 -4.14 40.98
N TYR A 30 10.92 -3.23 40.01
CA TYR A 30 11.75 -2.04 39.89
C TYR A 30 10.88 -0.80 40.01
N ASP A 31 11.43 0.25 40.62
CA ASP A 31 10.78 1.57 40.69
C ASP A 31 10.66 2.16 39.26
N THR A 32 9.58 2.89 39.01
CA THR A 32 9.34 3.56 37.73
C THR A 32 10.17 4.84 37.58
N LEU A 33 10.30 5.38 36.36
CA LEU A 33 11.16 6.54 36.08
C LEU A 33 10.87 7.77 36.96
N ASN A 34 9.60 7.97 37.36
CA ASN A 34 9.16 9.12 38.14
C ASN A 34 9.12 8.87 39.65
N GLU A 35 9.39 7.64 40.10
CA GLU A 35 9.49 7.30 41.51
C GLU A 35 10.92 7.55 41.98
N TRP A 36 11.10 8.64 42.72
CA TRP A 36 12.38 9.05 43.26
C TRP A 36 12.29 9.24 44.77
N TYR A 37 13.43 9.18 45.44
CA TYR A 37 13.55 9.52 46.86
C TYR A 37 12.94 10.91 47.15
N ALA A 38 12.11 10.98 48.18
CA ALA A 38 11.58 12.26 48.65
C ALA A 38 12.75 13.16 49.09
N ARG A 39 12.89 14.33 48.45
CA ARG A 39 13.91 15.33 48.78
C ARG A 39 13.29 16.46 49.59
N GLY A 40 14.02 16.97 50.58
CA GLY A 40 13.58 18.06 51.45
C GLY A 40 13.00 17.59 52.78
N TYR A 41 12.48 18.55 53.55
CA TYR A 41 11.87 18.32 54.86
C TYR A 41 10.35 18.30 54.75
N ALA A 42 9.69 17.59 55.65
CA ALA A 42 8.25 17.61 55.75
C ALA A 42 7.76 18.99 56.21
N ASP A 43 6.64 19.45 55.64
CA ASP A 43 6.05 20.77 55.94
C ASP A 43 5.66 20.96 57.41
N LYS A 44 5.59 19.89 58.19
CA LYS A 44 5.17 19.91 59.59
C LYS A 44 6.39 20.02 60.50
N VAL A 45 6.50 21.16 61.18
CA VAL A 45 7.49 21.39 62.25
C VAL A 45 6.89 20.96 63.59
N ALA A 46 7.64 20.20 64.39
CA ALA A 46 7.20 19.84 65.73
C ALA A 46 7.24 21.08 66.65
N THR A 47 6.19 21.29 67.45
CA THR A 47 6.13 22.38 68.46
C THR A 47 6.42 21.88 69.88
N ARG A 48 6.57 20.56 70.04
CA ARG A 48 6.85 19.90 71.32
C ARG A 48 7.91 18.82 71.13
N TYR A 49 8.74 18.69 72.15
CA TYR A 49 9.81 17.70 72.22
C TYR A 49 9.28 16.26 72.08
N ARG A 50 9.99 15.42 71.30
CA ARG A 50 9.72 13.98 71.16
C ARG A 50 10.93 13.18 71.68
N PRO A 51 10.73 12.14 72.52
CA PRO A 51 11.79 11.46 73.29
C PRO A 51 12.89 10.76 72.47
N ARG A 52 12.82 10.74 71.14
CA ARG A 52 13.78 10.06 70.25
C ARG A 52 14.85 10.97 69.64
N ARG A 53 14.84 12.28 69.91
CA ARG A 53 15.84 13.24 69.37
C ARG A 53 16.74 13.75 70.52
N LEU A 54 18.05 13.58 70.41
CA LEU A 54 18.97 13.72 71.56
C LEU A 54 19.21 15.17 72.00
N ASP A 55 19.02 16.16 71.13
CA ASP A 55 19.59 17.50 71.39
C ASP A 55 18.57 18.62 71.65
N ALA A 56 17.26 18.39 71.41
CA ALA A 56 16.20 19.37 71.64
C ALA A 56 15.61 19.34 73.06
N ARG A 57 16.26 18.61 73.99
CA ARG A 57 15.71 18.23 75.30
C ARG A 57 15.61 19.39 76.31
N PHE A 58 16.39 20.46 76.17
CA PHE A 58 16.60 21.44 77.25
C PHE A 58 16.20 22.89 76.96
N THR A 59 16.16 23.33 75.70
CA THR A 59 15.93 24.76 75.36
C THR A 59 14.61 25.05 74.66
N GLY A 60 13.90 24.03 74.15
CA GLY A 60 12.53 24.14 73.59
C GLY A 60 12.33 25.11 72.41
N SER A 61 13.38 25.79 71.95
CA SER A 61 13.27 26.96 71.08
C SER A 61 13.54 26.69 69.60
N ASP A 62 14.12 25.54 69.22
CA ASP A 62 14.49 25.26 67.83
C ASP A 62 14.25 23.78 67.46
N PHE A 63 13.05 23.48 66.99
CA PHE A 63 12.73 22.16 66.44
C PHE A 63 13.00 22.15 64.92
N ALA A 64 14.03 21.43 64.48
CA ALA A 64 14.21 21.16 63.07
C ALA A 64 13.01 20.35 62.52
N PRO A 65 12.54 20.65 61.28
CA PRO A 65 11.46 19.91 60.66
C PRO A 65 11.80 18.42 60.53
N ASP A 66 10.77 17.59 60.51
CA ASP A 66 10.93 16.15 60.35
C ASP A 66 11.31 15.81 58.88
N GLU A 67 12.12 14.78 58.68
CA GLU A 67 12.47 14.30 57.33
C GLU A 67 11.43 13.29 56.82
N TYR A 68 11.27 13.19 55.50
CA TYR A 68 10.45 12.14 54.90
C TYR A 68 11.08 10.76 55.13
N ILE A 69 10.25 9.78 55.48
CA ILE A 69 10.67 8.38 55.57
C ILE A 69 11.03 7.89 54.17
N GLN A 70 12.28 7.51 53.98
CA GLN A 70 12.77 7.02 52.69
C GLN A 70 12.37 5.55 52.53
N TYR A 71 11.67 5.24 51.46
CA TYR A 71 11.44 3.86 51.06
C TYR A 71 12.66 3.35 50.29
N HIS A 72 13.20 2.22 50.74
CA HIS A 72 14.27 1.54 50.00
C HIS A 72 13.65 0.67 48.90
N GLY A 73 13.49 1.24 47.71
CA GLY A 73 13.26 0.45 46.50
C GLY A 73 14.45 -0.48 46.21
N MET A 74 14.23 -1.61 45.52
CA MET A 74 15.32 -2.55 45.17
C MET A 74 16.41 -1.90 44.30
N THR A 75 16.05 -0.94 43.44
CA THR A 75 17.01 -0.17 42.61
C THR A 75 17.95 0.67 43.49
N SER A 76 17.36 1.21 44.54
CA SER A 76 17.92 2.14 45.52
C SER A 76 19.06 1.50 46.33
N VAL A 77 18.91 0.22 46.70
CA VAL A 77 19.92 -0.56 47.46
C VAL A 77 21.17 -0.82 46.61
N ILE A 78 20.99 -1.17 45.34
CA ILE A 78 22.09 -1.46 44.40
C ILE A 78 22.82 -0.16 44.03
N VAL A 79 22.09 0.93 43.78
CA VAL A 79 22.69 2.25 43.49
C VAL A 79 23.47 2.76 44.70
N GLY A 80 22.95 2.58 45.93
CA GLY A 80 23.67 2.92 47.17
C GLY A 80 25.02 2.20 47.29
N MET A 81 25.05 0.89 47.03
CA MET A 81 26.29 0.11 47.02
C MET A 81 27.26 0.53 45.91
N LEU A 82 26.77 0.86 44.72
CA LEU A 82 27.61 1.29 43.59
C LEU A 82 28.18 2.70 43.80
N LYS A 83 27.41 3.59 44.43
CA LYS A 83 27.81 4.97 44.77
C LYS A 83 28.89 4.96 45.86
N GLN A 84 28.79 4.09 46.86
CA GLN A 84 29.86 3.89 47.84
C GLN A 84 31.15 3.37 47.18
N LYS A 85 31.07 2.41 46.25
CA LYS A 85 32.23 1.93 45.49
C LYS A 85 32.86 3.02 44.59
N LYS A 86 32.06 3.88 43.96
CA LYS A 86 32.56 4.99 43.14
C LYS A 86 33.16 6.12 43.97
N VAL A 87 32.57 6.49 45.11
CA VAL A 87 33.12 7.51 46.02
C VAL A 87 34.47 7.07 46.59
N LEU A 88 34.63 5.78 46.90
CA LEU A 88 35.93 5.20 47.30
C LEU A 88 36.97 5.22 46.17
N LYS A 89 36.54 5.16 44.90
CA LYS A 89 37.42 5.21 43.73
C LYS A 89 37.78 6.64 43.29
N ALA A 90 36.86 7.59 43.42
CA ALA A 90 37.05 9.00 43.07
C ALA A 90 37.99 9.73 44.05
N LYS A 91 37.99 9.35 45.33
CA LYS A 91 38.95 9.87 46.33
C LYS A 91 40.43 9.57 46.03
N LYS A 92 40.74 8.86 44.93
CA LYS A 92 42.10 8.45 44.57
C LYS A 92 42.65 9.14 43.32
N LEU A 93 41.87 9.96 42.62
CA LEU A 93 42.26 10.56 41.33
C LEU A 93 41.57 11.92 41.18
N ASP A 94 42.12 12.98 41.75
CA ASP A 94 41.77 14.37 41.41
C ASP A 94 42.97 15.27 41.72
N GLU A 95 43.92 15.35 40.78
CA GLU A 95 44.86 16.46 40.56
C GLU A 95 45.28 16.39 39.08
N GLU A 96 44.59 17.14 38.20
CA GLU A 96 45.10 17.83 36.99
C GLU A 96 43.92 18.28 36.09
N ASP A 97 43.48 19.51 36.32
CA ASP A 97 43.32 20.62 35.37
C ASP A 97 42.92 20.32 33.90
N GLY A 98 41.62 20.50 33.64
CA GLY A 98 41.10 21.59 32.79
C GLY A 98 41.75 21.91 31.43
N GLU A 99 41.35 21.21 30.36
CA GLU A 99 41.19 21.81 29.03
C GLU A 99 40.39 20.84 28.11
N TYR A 100 39.73 21.34 27.07
CA TYR A 100 38.94 20.61 26.04
C TYR A 100 37.47 20.25 26.34
N LYS A 101 36.59 21.26 26.38
CA LYS A 101 35.12 21.11 26.24
C LYS A 101 34.54 21.77 24.98
N TYR A 102 35.37 22.01 23.96
CA TYR A 102 34.95 22.75 22.77
C TYR A 102 34.03 21.94 21.83
N THR A 103 33.99 20.61 21.96
CA THR A 103 33.13 19.72 21.15
C THR A 103 31.77 19.44 21.78
N ASP A 104 31.54 19.84 23.03
CA ASP A 104 30.32 19.54 23.80
C ASP A 104 29.22 20.59 23.56
N SER A 105 29.54 21.69 22.86
CA SER A 105 28.62 22.79 22.50
C SER A 105 28.19 22.79 21.04
N MET A 106 28.71 21.85 20.23
CA MET A 106 28.35 21.73 18.83
C MET A 106 26.99 21.04 18.72
N ASP A 107 26.01 21.75 18.17
CA ASP A 107 24.67 21.22 17.92
C ASP A 107 24.77 20.10 16.87
N MET A 108 24.64 18.86 17.32
CA MET A 108 24.73 17.69 16.45
C MET A 108 23.40 17.56 15.69
N PRO A 109 23.41 17.64 14.35
CA PRO A 109 22.18 17.51 13.58
C PRO A 109 21.53 16.15 13.86
N GLY A 110 20.30 16.18 14.41
CA GLY A 110 19.53 15.00 14.84
C GLY A 110 19.20 14.92 16.33
N GLN A 111 19.69 15.85 17.17
CA GLN A 111 19.48 15.83 18.62
C GLN A 111 18.14 16.44 19.09
N HIS A 112 17.46 17.19 18.24
CA HIS A 112 16.13 17.73 18.50
C HIS A 112 15.04 16.88 17.84
N VAL A 113 14.78 15.71 18.42
CA VAL A 113 13.55 14.97 18.13
C VAL A 113 12.50 15.44 19.13
N ASP A 114 11.45 16.11 18.66
CA ASP A 114 10.33 16.55 19.49
C ASP A 114 9.66 15.35 20.16
N SER A 115 10.06 15.02 21.38
CA SER A 115 9.52 13.91 22.18
C SER A 115 8.05 14.08 22.56
N LYS A 116 7.48 15.28 22.35
CA LYS A 116 6.04 15.59 22.54
C LYS A 116 5.19 15.21 21.33
N GLN A 117 5.77 15.16 20.14
CA GLN A 117 5.12 14.58 18.97
C GLN A 117 5.29 13.07 19.11
N ARG A 118 4.31 12.40 19.73
CA ARG A 118 4.26 10.94 19.69
C ARG A 118 4.10 10.56 18.23
N THR A 119 5.20 10.21 17.56
CA THR A 119 5.15 9.50 16.30
C THR A 119 4.44 8.19 16.60
N SER A 120 3.13 8.14 16.36
CA SER A 120 2.45 6.87 16.31
C SER A 120 3.13 6.12 15.18
N VAL A 121 3.85 5.06 15.56
CA VAL A 121 4.22 4.01 14.63
C VAL A 121 2.88 3.47 14.14
N HIS A 122 2.38 4.06 13.06
CA HIS A 122 1.26 3.53 12.32
C HIS A 122 1.67 2.13 11.87
N ASN A 123 0.69 1.28 11.58
CA ASN A 123 0.94 -0.03 10.95
C ASN A 123 1.52 0.19 9.55
N LEU A 124 2.80 0.57 9.50
CA LEU A 124 3.57 0.66 8.29
C LEU A 124 3.78 -0.76 7.79
N PRO A 125 3.79 -0.97 6.47
CA PRO A 125 4.21 -2.22 5.88
C PRO A 125 5.56 -2.68 6.40
N TYR A 126 5.71 -3.99 6.46
CA TYR A 126 6.96 -4.60 6.88
C TYR A 126 8.08 -4.27 5.89
N TYR A 127 9.17 -3.71 6.42
CA TYR A 127 10.41 -3.48 5.71
C TYR A 127 11.42 -4.56 6.13
N ASP A 128 11.93 -5.34 5.16
CA ASP A 128 12.98 -6.31 5.42
C ASP A 128 14.36 -5.63 5.35
N PRO A 129 15.08 -5.44 6.48
CA PRO A 129 16.36 -4.76 6.47
C PRO A 129 17.46 -5.54 5.75
N LYS A 130 17.33 -6.87 5.60
CA LYS A 130 18.34 -7.70 4.96
C LYS A 130 18.36 -7.51 3.45
N SER A 131 17.19 -7.57 2.83
CA SER A 131 17.02 -7.35 1.38
C SER A 131 16.76 -5.89 1.03
N ARG A 132 16.58 -5.02 2.05
CA ARG A 132 16.22 -3.61 1.91
C ARG A 132 14.95 -3.42 1.06
N SER A 133 14.00 -4.34 1.19
CA SER A 133 12.78 -4.38 0.38
C SER A 133 11.55 -4.05 1.22
N MET A 134 10.63 -3.27 0.66
CA MET A 134 9.32 -2.99 1.24
C MET A 134 8.26 -3.43 0.24
N ARG A 135 7.52 -4.48 0.58
CA ARG A 135 6.58 -5.09 -0.37
C ARG A 135 5.35 -4.22 -0.58
N ASP A 136 4.68 -3.81 0.50
CA ASP A 136 3.42 -3.07 0.42
C ASP A 136 3.62 -1.55 0.56
N ASN A 137 2.58 -0.80 0.21
CA ASN A 137 2.56 0.66 0.20
C ASN A 137 2.55 1.25 1.63
N SER A 138 3.53 2.09 1.96
CA SER A 138 3.60 2.79 3.26
C SER A 138 2.40 3.72 3.53
N PHE A 139 1.72 4.15 2.48
CA PHE A 139 0.59 5.07 2.53
C PHE A 139 -0.76 4.35 2.44
N ALA A 140 -0.78 3.02 2.54
CA ALA A 140 -2.03 2.26 2.59
C ALA A 140 -2.93 2.75 3.75
N GLY A 141 -4.20 3.03 3.45
CA GLY A 141 -5.17 3.54 4.43
C GLY A 141 -5.07 5.05 4.72
N THR A 142 -4.05 5.74 4.20
CA THR A 142 -4.10 7.19 4.05
C THR A 142 -4.79 7.45 2.72
N ASN A 143 -5.88 8.22 2.66
CA ASN A 143 -6.68 8.52 1.44
C ASN A 143 -5.90 9.33 0.37
N LYS A 144 -4.62 9.08 0.22
CA LYS A 144 -3.74 9.69 -0.77
C LYS A 144 -3.85 8.88 -2.05
N ASP A 145 -4.02 9.59 -3.15
CA ASP A 145 -4.02 8.95 -4.46
C ASP A 145 -2.65 8.33 -4.76
N PRO A 146 -2.61 7.15 -5.43
CA PRO A 146 -1.36 6.47 -5.72
C PRO A 146 -0.36 7.33 -6.52
N SER A 147 -0.85 8.22 -7.38
CA SER A 147 -0.02 9.11 -8.21
C SER A 147 0.69 10.22 -7.41
N GLN A 148 0.17 10.58 -6.24
CA GLN A 148 0.74 11.64 -5.39
C GLN A 148 1.81 11.10 -4.44
N VAL A 149 1.95 9.77 -4.37
CA VAL A 149 2.82 9.09 -3.44
C VAL A 149 4.17 8.80 -4.12
N PRO A 150 5.31 9.17 -3.50
CA PRO A 150 6.63 8.93 -4.10
C PRO A 150 6.97 7.45 -4.30
N TYR A 151 6.43 6.58 -3.45
CA TYR A 151 6.74 5.16 -3.44
C TYR A 151 5.56 4.32 -2.93
N LEU A 152 5.10 3.39 -3.76
CA LEU A 152 3.91 2.56 -3.52
C LEU A 152 4.22 1.12 -3.10
N GLY A 153 5.50 0.80 -2.83
CA GLY A 153 5.94 -0.55 -2.52
C GLY A 153 6.48 -1.30 -3.74
N ASP A 154 7.31 -2.30 -3.48
CA ASP A 154 7.98 -3.09 -4.50
C ASP A 154 6.97 -3.94 -5.29
N ASN A 155 5.87 -4.38 -4.68
CA ASN A 155 4.85 -5.18 -5.36
C ASN A 155 4.20 -4.39 -6.52
N PHE A 156 4.03 -3.08 -6.37
CA PHE A 156 3.48 -2.23 -7.43
C PHE A 156 4.45 -2.10 -8.61
N VAL A 157 5.74 -1.88 -8.31
CA VAL A 157 6.77 -1.67 -9.35
C VAL A 157 7.14 -2.97 -10.07
N ARG A 158 7.18 -4.10 -9.37
CA ARG A 158 7.58 -5.41 -9.92
C ARG A 158 6.77 -5.86 -11.12
N TYR A 159 5.48 -5.56 -11.14
CA TYR A 159 4.57 -5.94 -12.22
C TYR A 159 4.23 -4.76 -13.14
N SER A 160 4.92 -3.63 -12.99
CA SER A 160 4.81 -2.50 -13.91
C SER A 160 5.79 -2.68 -15.07
N GLY A 161 5.41 -2.21 -16.26
CA GLY A 161 6.23 -2.35 -17.48
C GLY A 161 6.13 -3.74 -18.13
N ASP A 162 7.25 -4.18 -18.70
CA ASP A 162 7.34 -5.34 -19.59
C ASP A 162 7.02 -6.69 -18.91
N ALA A 163 7.06 -6.73 -17.57
CA ALA A 163 6.80 -7.95 -16.81
C ALA A 163 5.42 -8.57 -17.10
N LYS A 164 4.38 -7.75 -17.34
CA LYS A 164 3.04 -8.25 -17.67
C LYS A 164 2.86 -8.49 -19.17
N GLY A 165 3.18 -7.50 -19.99
CA GLY A 165 2.80 -7.51 -21.42
C GLY A 165 3.70 -8.34 -22.33
N THR A 166 4.98 -8.49 -22.02
CA THR A 166 5.88 -9.29 -22.87
C THR A 166 6.21 -10.60 -22.17
N ILE A 167 6.81 -10.54 -20.99
CA ILE A 167 7.41 -11.74 -20.37
C ILE A 167 6.34 -12.73 -19.87
N ALA A 168 5.25 -12.26 -19.27
CA ALA A 168 4.21 -13.15 -18.74
C ALA A 168 3.32 -13.69 -19.87
N GLU A 169 2.83 -12.81 -20.75
CA GLU A 169 2.01 -13.20 -21.91
C GLU A 169 2.77 -14.13 -22.87
N GLU A 170 4.06 -13.86 -23.17
CA GLU A 170 4.87 -14.77 -23.98
C GLU A 170 4.98 -16.16 -23.33
N LYS A 171 5.26 -16.24 -22.03
CA LYS A 171 5.35 -17.53 -21.33
C LYS A 171 4.03 -18.29 -21.26
N GLU A 172 2.92 -17.59 -21.17
CA GLU A 172 1.59 -18.21 -21.22
C GLU A 172 1.36 -18.84 -22.59
N ILE A 173 1.73 -18.15 -23.67
CA ILE A 173 1.69 -18.69 -25.04
C ILE A 173 2.63 -19.88 -25.20
N GLU A 174 3.83 -19.85 -24.63
CA GLU A 174 4.73 -21.04 -24.64
C GLU A 174 4.07 -22.24 -23.96
N PHE A 175 3.41 -22.03 -22.83
CA PHE A 175 2.74 -23.09 -22.09
C PHE A 175 1.58 -23.68 -22.90
N GLU A 176 0.71 -22.83 -23.45
CA GLU A 176 -0.38 -23.26 -24.33
C GLU A 176 0.11 -24.01 -25.57
N VAL A 177 1.18 -23.52 -26.22
CA VAL A 177 1.75 -24.18 -27.40
C VAL A 177 2.36 -25.53 -27.04
N ASN A 178 3.01 -25.63 -25.88
CA ASN A 178 3.59 -26.89 -25.40
C ASN A 178 2.50 -27.91 -25.03
N ASP A 179 1.41 -27.48 -24.39
CA ASP A 179 0.26 -28.35 -24.08
C ASP A 179 -0.39 -28.87 -25.37
N ASN A 180 -0.62 -28.00 -26.37
CA ASN A 180 -1.18 -28.41 -27.66
C ASN A 180 -0.22 -29.30 -28.47
N LYS A 181 1.11 -29.15 -28.31
CA LYS A 181 2.12 -29.98 -28.99
C LYS A 181 2.16 -31.43 -28.50
N LEU A 182 1.60 -31.73 -27.32
CA LEU A 182 1.53 -33.09 -26.80
C LEU A 182 0.44 -33.94 -27.51
N ASP A 183 -0.52 -33.30 -28.18
CA ASP A 183 -1.66 -33.97 -28.83
C ASP A 183 -1.45 -34.17 -30.36
N ASP A 184 -0.57 -33.39 -30.99
CA ASP A 184 -0.42 -33.36 -32.44
C ASP A 184 0.87 -34.05 -32.93
N ASN A 185 0.73 -35.24 -33.55
CA ASN A 185 1.77 -35.86 -34.39
C ASN A 185 1.85 -35.12 -35.74
N VAL A 186 2.36 -33.89 -35.75
CA VAL A 186 2.36 -33.02 -36.93
C VAL A 186 3.78 -32.61 -37.34
N ASP A 187 4.04 -32.80 -38.64
CA ASP A 187 5.31 -32.74 -39.34
C ASP A 187 6.08 -31.41 -39.29
N GLN A 188 7.40 -31.55 -39.17
CA GLN A 188 8.56 -30.80 -39.69
C GLN A 188 8.46 -29.37 -40.28
N ASP A 189 7.51 -28.54 -39.88
CA ASP A 189 7.63 -27.09 -40.09
C ASP A 189 8.55 -26.47 -39.03
N LYS A 190 9.37 -25.51 -39.47
CA LYS A 190 10.30 -24.78 -38.60
C LYS A 190 9.50 -24.19 -37.43
N PRO A 191 9.86 -24.47 -36.16
CA PRO A 191 9.10 -23.95 -35.03
C PRO A 191 9.13 -22.42 -35.07
N LYS A 192 7.95 -21.82 -34.99
CA LYS A 192 7.80 -20.37 -34.92
C LYS A 192 8.54 -19.84 -33.68
N SER A 193 9.16 -18.67 -33.81
CA SER A 193 9.79 -18.00 -32.66
C SER A 193 8.71 -17.54 -31.67
N LEU A 194 9.02 -17.52 -30.37
CA LEU A 194 8.11 -17.04 -29.33
C LEU A 194 7.53 -15.65 -29.64
N VAL A 195 8.38 -14.75 -30.10
CA VAL A 195 8.00 -13.39 -30.48
C VAL A 195 7.02 -13.39 -31.66
N GLU A 196 7.17 -14.34 -32.59
CA GLU A 196 6.27 -14.48 -33.73
C GLU A 196 4.90 -15.00 -33.29
N LEU A 197 4.88 -15.99 -32.38
CA LEU A 197 3.66 -16.51 -31.79
C LEU A 197 2.90 -15.41 -31.03
N HIS A 198 3.60 -14.62 -30.21
CA HIS A 198 3.01 -13.48 -29.50
C HIS A 198 2.49 -12.39 -30.44
N ARG A 199 3.19 -12.09 -31.54
CA ARG A 199 2.68 -11.17 -32.55
C ARG A 199 1.44 -11.71 -33.25
N GLU A 200 1.39 -13.00 -33.52
CA GLU A 200 0.23 -13.67 -34.12
C GLU A 200 -0.98 -13.67 -33.19
N THR A 201 -0.82 -13.92 -31.88
CA THR A 201 -1.93 -13.86 -30.91
C THR A 201 -2.48 -12.45 -30.80
N LEU A 202 -1.63 -11.42 -30.67
CA LEU A 202 -2.06 -10.02 -30.67
C LEU A 202 -2.80 -9.62 -31.95
N ASN A 203 -2.36 -10.11 -33.10
CA ASN A 203 -3.04 -9.86 -34.37
C ASN A 203 -4.39 -10.59 -34.45
N LYS A 204 -4.47 -11.84 -33.97
CA LYS A 204 -5.73 -12.60 -33.88
C LYS A 204 -6.73 -11.91 -32.97
N GLU A 205 -6.29 -11.42 -31.80
CA GLU A 205 -7.15 -10.67 -30.88
C GLU A 205 -7.64 -9.34 -31.46
N LYS A 206 -6.82 -8.65 -32.25
CA LYS A 206 -7.26 -7.43 -32.96
C LYS A 206 -8.30 -7.70 -34.05
N ILE A 207 -8.25 -8.87 -34.66
CA ILE A 207 -9.16 -9.28 -35.73
C ILE A 207 -10.49 -9.80 -35.14
N GLN A 208 -10.46 -10.38 -33.94
CA GLN A 208 -11.67 -10.74 -33.22
C GLN A 208 -12.35 -9.46 -32.69
N PRO A 209 -13.61 -9.15 -33.05
CA PRO A 209 -14.34 -8.09 -32.38
C PRO A 209 -14.46 -8.50 -30.91
N LYS A 210 -13.92 -7.71 -29.97
CA LYS A 210 -14.03 -7.98 -28.53
C LYS A 210 -15.48 -8.31 -28.19
N SER A 211 -15.78 -9.59 -28.00
CA SER A 211 -17.05 -10.04 -27.48
C SER A 211 -17.09 -9.60 -26.03
N SER A 212 -17.78 -8.49 -25.77
CA SER A 212 -18.13 -8.08 -24.42
C SER A 212 -18.85 -9.25 -23.76
N SER A 213 -18.21 -9.91 -22.79
CA SER A 213 -18.87 -10.80 -21.86
C SER A 213 -20.03 -10.04 -21.22
N SER A 214 -21.23 -10.58 -21.34
CA SER A 214 -22.45 -10.05 -20.74
C SER A 214 -22.28 -9.90 -19.23
N THR A 215 -22.08 -8.68 -18.77
CA THR A 215 -22.50 -8.27 -17.43
C THR A 215 -23.58 -7.22 -17.64
N ASP A 216 -24.75 -7.50 -17.06
CA ASP A 216 -25.96 -6.69 -17.14
C ASP A 216 -25.74 -5.29 -16.54
N ASP A 217 -25.21 -4.36 -17.33
CA ASP A 217 -25.28 -2.94 -17.02
C ASP A 217 -26.34 -2.30 -17.92
N ASN A 218 -27.57 -2.30 -17.38
CA ASN A 218 -28.66 -1.47 -17.85
C ASN A 218 -28.25 0.00 -17.67
N ASN A 219 -27.60 0.59 -18.67
CA ASN A 219 -27.79 1.96 -19.18
C ASN A 219 -26.57 2.38 -20.03
N SER A 220 -26.48 1.92 -21.28
CA SER A 220 -25.75 2.66 -22.31
C SER A 220 -26.56 2.63 -23.63
N VAL A 221 -27.04 3.80 -24.01
CA VAL A 221 -27.82 4.01 -25.24
C VAL A 221 -26.85 3.99 -26.42
N MET A 222 -26.44 2.81 -26.84
CA MET A 222 -25.91 2.58 -28.18
C MET A 222 -27.06 2.02 -29.01
N LYS A 223 -27.64 2.89 -29.84
CA LYS A 223 -28.80 2.60 -30.68
C LYS A 223 -28.37 1.58 -31.76
N LYS A 224 -28.56 0.29 -31.48
CA LYS A 224 -28.46 -0.76 -32.51
C LYS A 224 -29.40 -0.35 -33.65
N LEU A 225 -28.87 -0.10 -34.84
CA LEU A 225 -29.70 0.32 -35.97
C LEU A 225 -30.70 -0.79 -36.31
N ASP A 226 -31.95 -0.40 -36.57
CA ASP A 226 -33.01 -1.38 -36.81
C ASP A 226 -32.76 -2.05 -38.16
N LYS A 227 -32.50 -3.37 -38.16
CA LYS A 227 -32.23 -4.15 -39.38
C LYS A 227 -33.26 -3.95 -40.50
N LYS A 228 -34.53 -3.70 -40.14
CA LYS A 228 -35.60 -3.41 -41.10
C LYS A 228 -35.38 -2.08 -41.84
N LYS A 229 -34.92 -1.05 -41.14
CA LYS A 229 -34.69 0.26 -41.74
C LYS A 229 -33.41 0.30 -42.57
N VAL A 230 -32.37 -0.43 -42.15
CA VAL A 230 -31.16 -0.63 -42.97
C VAL A 230 -31.50 -1.35 -44.29
N GLN A 231 -32.39 -2.36 -44.26
CA GLN A 231 -32.89 -3.02 -45.47
C GLN A 231 -33.75 -2.09 -46.34
N GLU A 232 -34.58 -1.25 -45.73
CA GLU A 232 -35.39 -0.26 -46.44
C GLU A 232 -34.49 0.80 -47.12
N ALA A 233 -33.47 1.30 -46.43
CA ALA A 233 -32.47 2.23 -46.96
C ALA A 233 -31.70 1.61 -48.14
N ALA A 234 -31.29 0.34 -48.03
CA ALA A 234 -30.64 -0.39 -49.13
C ALA A 234 -31.53 -0.48 -50.38
N ARG A 235 -32.83 -0.72 -50.18
CA ARG A 235 -33.81 -0.77 -51.27
C ARG A 235 -34.02 0.59 -51.93
N GLN A 236 -34.11 1.66 -51.14
CA GLN A 236 -34.25 3.02 -51.65
C GLN A 236 -33.01 3.46 -52.46
N LEU A 237 -31.81 3.11 -52.00
CA LEU A 237 -30.56 3.38 -52.71
C LEU A 237 -30.52 2.67 -54.08
N ALA A 238 -30.91 1.39 -54.13
CA ALA A 238 -30.99 0.64 -55.37
C ALA A 238 -32.03 1.21 -56.35
N GLU A 239 -33.19 1.64 -55.85
CA GLU A 239 -34.23 2.26 -56.67
C GLU A 239 -33.76 3.61 -57.23
N ARG A 240 -33.07 4.42 -56.43
CA ARG A 240 -32.49 5.70 -56.84
C ARG A 240 -31.44 5.53 -57.95
N GLU A 241 -30.54 4.56 -57.80
CA GLU A 241 -29.56 4.24 -58.86
C GLU A 241 -30.25 3.76 -60.13
N ARG A 242 -31.24 2.88 -60.03
CA ARG A 242 -32.02 2.40 -61.17
C ARG A 242 -32.72 3.55 -61.91
N GLN A 243 -33.34 4.48 -61.16
CA GLN A 243 -33.96 5.67 -61.75
C GLN A 243 -32.91 6.58 -62.39
N ALA A 244 -31.73 6.73 -61.80
CA ALA A 244 -30.64 7.52 -62.38
C ALA A 244 -30.11 6.90 -63.69
N GLU A 245 -29.96 5.58 -63.75
CA GLU A 245 -29.59 4.85 -64.97
C GLU A 245 -30.66 4.96 -66.05
N GLU A 246 -31.94 4.81 -65.68
CA GLU A 246 -33.07 5.00 -66.60
C GLU A 246 -33.10 6.42 -67.17
N MET A 247 -32.90 7.43 -66.32
CA MET A 247 -32.78 8.83 -66.74
C MET A 247 -31.55 9.09 -67.62
N GLY A 248 -30.43 8.42 -67.35
CA GLY A 248 -29.22 8.49 -68.16
C GLY A 248 -29.40 7.92 -69.56
N ASN A 249 -30.23 6.88 -69.70
CA ASN A 249 -30.54 6.21 -70.97
C ASN A 249 -31.60 6.94 -71.82
N ILE A 250 -32.37 7.87 -71.23
CA ILE A 250 -33.35 8.68 -71.96
C ILE A 250 -32.66 9.91 -72.58
N ASP A 251 -32.94 10.16 -73.86
CA ASP A 251 -32.43 11.30 -74.63
C ASP A 251 -32.82 12.65 -73.98
N GLU A 252 -31.88 13.60 -73.92
CA GLU A 252 -31.98 14.84 -73.14
C GLU A 252 -33.22 15.67 -73.48
N ARG A 253 -33.65 15.66 -74.75
CA ARG A 253 -34.86 16.38 -75.22
C ARG A 253 -36.17 15.75 -74.79
N LYS A 254 -36.17 14.46 -74.41
CA LYS A 254 -37.35 13.71 -73.98
C LYS A 254 -37.47 13.58 -72.46
N ARG A 255 -36.47 14.03 -71.70
CA ARG A 255 -36.51 14.08 -70.24
C ARG A 255 -37.57 15.10 -69.78
N LYS A 256 -38.41 14.72 -68.82
CA LYS A 256 -39.48 15.58 -68.29
C LYS A 256 -38.86 16.82 -67.65
N TYR A 257 -39.35 18.03 -67.98
CA TYR A 257 -38.88 19.27 -67.36
C TYR A 257 -38.90 19.15 -65.82
N ASN A 258 -37.82 19.58 -65.16
CA ASN A 258 -37.59 19.50 -63.71
C ASN A 258 -37.21 18.12 -63.13
N SER A 259 -36.89 17.11 -63.94
CA SER A 259 -36.56 15.75 -63.48
C SER A 259 -35.31 15.63 -62.58
N LEU A 260 -34.42 16.63 -62.59
CA LEU A 260 -33.21 16.68 -61.74
C LEU A 260 -33.38 17.59 -60.51
N LYS A 261 -34.53 18.24 -60.34
CA LYS A 261 -34.68 19.25 -59.28
C LYS A 261 -34.77 18.63 -57.87
N SER A 262 -35.28 17.40 -57.74
CA SER A 262 -35.36 16.71 -56.45
C SER A 262 -33.99 16.42 -55.85
N ASP A 263 -32.97 16.19 -56.68
CA ASP A 263 -31.63 15.84 -56.20
C ASP A 263 -30.78 17.05 -55.81
N ILE A 264 -31.13 18.23 -56.33
CA ILE A 264 -30.39 19.48 -56.11
C ILE A 264 -31.05 20.37 -55.04
N SER A 265 -32.38 20.29 -54.84
CA SER A 265 -33.06 21.16 -53.87
C SER A 265 -32.98 20.66 -52.43
N GLU A 266 -32.69 19.37 -52.19
CA GLU A 266 -32.67 18.77 -50.86
C GLU A 266 -31.29 18.13 -50.59
N HIS A 267 -30.32 18.96 -50.22
CA HIS A 267 -29.09 18.45 -49.61
C HIS A 267 -29.41 17.92 -48.21
N LYS A 268 -29.72 16.64 -48.10
CA LYS A 268 -29.88 15.93 -46.82
C LYS A 268 -28.65 15.08 -46.57
N GLU A 269 -28.05 15.24 -45.39
CA GLU A 269 -26.92 14.41 -44.97
C GLU A 269 -27.34 12.93 -44.85
N PRO A 270 -26.54 11.97 -45.35
CA PRO A 270 -26.89 10.55 -45.31
C PRO A 270 -27.13 10.08 -43.88
N THR A 271 -28.24 9.37 -43.67
CA THR A 271 -28.57 8.81 -42.35
C THR A 271 -27.65 7.64 -42.01
N GLU A 272 -27.49 7.32 -40.72
CA GLU A 272 -26.59 6.23 -40.28
C GLU A 272 -26.99 4.88 -40.91
N GLU A 273 -28.28 4.65 -41.13
CA GLU A 273 -28.83 3.44 -41.77
C GLU A 273 -28.51 3.39 -43.27
N GLU A 274 -28.50 4.53 -43.95
CA GLU A 274 -28.09 4.65 -45.36
C GLU A 274 -26.59 4.44 -45.54
N LEU A 275 -25.76 4.94 -44.62
CA LEU A 275 -24.32 4.72 -44.63
C LEU A 275 -23.97 3.24 -44.41
N GLU A 276 -24.69 2.56 -43.52
CA GLU A 276 -24.52 1.12 -43.30
C GLU A 276 -24.97 0.32 -44.54
N ALA A 277 -26.13 0.65 -45.12
CA ALA A 277 -26.61 0.03 -46.34
C ALA A 277 -25.61 0.18 -47.50
N TYR A 278 -25.01 1.37 -47.67
CA TYR A 278 -23.98 1.62 -48.67
C TYR A 278 -22.71 0.80 -48.43
N ARG A 279 -22.25 0.68 -47.17
CA ARG A 279 -21.11 -0.15 -46.79
C ARG A 279 -21.35 -1.62 -47.16
N LEU A 280 -22.52 -2.16 -46.84
CA LEU A 280 -22.89 -3.54 -47.17
C LEU A 280 -22.90 -3.79 -48.68
N LYS A 281 -23.49 -2.88 -49.45
CA LYS A 281 -23.53 -2.98 -50.92
C LYS A 281 -22.13 -2.98 -51.53
N LYS A 282 -21.22 -2.14 -51.01
CA LYS A 282 -19.82 -2.07 -51.47
C LYS A 282 -19.01 -3.31 -51.11
N THR A 283 -19.34 -3.99 -50.01
CA THR A 283 -18.72 -5.27 -49.67
C THR A 283 -19.28 -6.45 -50.45
N SER A 284 -20.51 -6.34 -50.97
CA SER A 284 -21.16 -7.40 -51.75
C SER A 284 -20.92 -7.31 -53.26
N SER A 285 -20.44 -6.16 -53.75
CA SER A 285 -20.13 -5.91 -55.17
C SER A 285 -18.68 -6.23 -55.49
#